data_AF-A0A954RZN2-F1
#
_entry.id   AF-A0A954RZN2-F1
#
_cell.length_a   1.000
_cell.length_b   1.000
_cell.length_c   1.000
_cell.angle_alpha   90.00
_cell.angle_beta   90.00
_cell.angle_gamma   90.00
#
_symmetry.space_group_name_H-M   'P 1'
#
loop_
_entity.id
_entity.type
_entity.pdbx_description
1 polymer ?
#
loop_
_entity_poly.entity_id
_entity_poly.type
_entity_poly.pdbx_seq_one_letter_code
_entity_poly.pdbx_strand_id
1 'polypeptide(L)'
;MNEREKILFLVVLGMAGLSVAYVGAGRVSKRFQTHNAIISQLQRELQEKNTEVLKGQFAQRQMEQWESQSLSSDREEAQSLYKSWLSDWVKRNELAEPKIKVESPRDYKDEQKLLFRTHSFSIAGKTDLRRLTKMMYEFETADQLHRMRSLTIQPLGEKQLEVLLAVDAVAMPASMNRKSIGTNQELLAEYGTLEENQAPIFQRNMFGPANNAPRLDVRSSYEVALGSSLQLSLKGTDRDEIDKLSFHAKLDELPGATLRGDRVDWRPRELGDYYAEFEVIDDGFPALSNRREVKITVVDPPPPPAPRPPTPPPAKPQFDFARYTQLNAIIVKSGVPTAWLWIRPTDERLKVKVGESFKIGELEGVMTAIDYNTATFESRGLIYQVAIREFVGKAKVVGKVEQPVSTETDANEGSGAEATTDAAAEQPLLPPLEELAADDSAGETTAAGETNAAGHQPPVETPEVSGEAPADKPTEEKAAG
;
A
#
# COMPACT_ATOMS: atom_id res chain seq x y z
N MET A 1 118.31 -47.47 -19.97
CA MET A 1 117.21 -46.57 -19.60
C MET A 1 117.75 -45.53 -18.64
N ASN A 2 117.90 -44.28 -19.08
CA ASN A 2 118.44 -43.16 -18.31
C ASN A 2 117.46 -42.69 -17.24
N GLU A 3 117.93 -42.03 -16.17
CA GLU A 3 117.05 -41.54 -15.09
C GLU A 3 115.90 -40.65 -15.59
N ARG A 4 116.20 -39.80 -16.60
CA ARG A 4 115.22 -38.92 -17.24
C ARG A 4 114.05 -39.68 -17.87
N GLU A 5 114.29 -40.88 -18.40
CA GLU A 5 113.24 -41.73 -19.00
C GLU A 5 112.34 -42.35 -17.92
N LYS A 6 112.89 -42.70 -16.74
CA LYS A 6 112.10 -43.22 -15.60
C LYS A 6 111.19 -42.15 -15.00
N ILE A 7 111.71 -40.93 -14.86
CA ILE A 7 110.93 -39.78 -14.38
C ILE A 7 109.82 -39.43 -15.37
N LEU A 8 110.13 -39.37 -16.68
CA LEU A 8 109.13 -39.12 -17.71
C LEU A 8 108.03 -40.20 -17.72
N PHE A 9 108.39 -41.47 -17.60
CA PHE A 9 107.43 -42.57 -17.54
C PHE A 9 106.47 -42.45 -16.34
N LEU A 10 106.97 -42.13 -15.14
CA LEU A 10 106.13 -41.89 -13.95
C LEU A 10 105.18 -40.70 -14.13
N VAL A 11 105.66 -39.60 -14.71
CA VAL A 11 104.84 -38.41 -14.98
C VAL A 11 103.74 -38.70 -16.01
N VAL A 12 104.07 -39.44 -17.08
CA VAL A 12 103.09 -39.87 -18.10
C VAL A 12 102.06 -40.84 -17.51
N LEU A 13 102.49 -41.79 -16.67
CA LEU A 13 101.59 -42.73 -15.98
C LEU A 13 100.64 -41.99 -15.02
N GLY A 14 101.15 -40.99 -14.28
CA GLY A 14 100.35 -40.14 -13.40
C GLY A 14 99.33 -39.29 -14.16
N MET A 15 99.73 -38.67 -15.27
CA MET A 15 98.80 -37.92 -16.14
C MET A 15 97.76 -38.82 -16.80
N ALA A 16 98.13 -40.05 -17.21
CA ALA A 16 97.19 -41.03 -17.73
C ALA A 16 96.16 -41.45 -16.66
N GLY A 17 96.61 -41.71 -15.44
CA GLY A 17 95.73 -42.02 -14.30
C GLY A 17 94.76 -40.89 -13.98
N LEU A 18 95.24 -39.65 -13.92
CA LEU A 18 94.39 -38.45 -13.74
C LEU A 18 93.39 -38.26 -14.89
N SER A 19 93.80 -38.52 -16.13
CA SER A 19 92.92 -38.43 -17.31
C SER A 19 91.81 -39.48 -17.26
N VAL A 20 92.13 -40.72 -16.89
CA VAL A 20 91.15 -41.81 -16.68
C VAL A 20 90.21 -41.48 -15.52
N ALA A 21 90.72 -40.94 -14.41
CA ALA A 21 89.91 -40.52 -13.27
C ALA A 21 88.95 -39.37 -13.65
N TYR A 22 89.42 -38.38 -14.41
CA TYR A 22 88.60 -37.25 -14.88
C TYR A 22 87.49 -37.72 -15.84
N VAL A 23 87.81 -38.57 -16.83
CA VAL A 23 86.82 -39.15 -17.76
C VAL A 23 85.86 -40.09 -17.03
N GLY A 24 86.33 -40.85 -16.05
CA GLY A 24 85.51 -41.71 -15.19
C GLY A 24 84.51 -40.88 -14.37
N ALA A 25 84.99 -39.89 -13.62
CA ALA A 25 84.16 -38.96 -12.87
C ALA A 25 83.16 -38.21 -13.78
N GLY A 26 83.58 -37.82 -14.99
CA GLY A 26 82.70 -37.22 -16.00
C GLY A 26 81.59 -38.15 -16.52
N ARG A 27 81.83 -39.47 -16.60
CA ARG A 27 80.77 -40.45 -16.93
C ARG A 27 79.83 -40.70 -15.75
N VAL A 28 80.37 -40.80 -14.53
CA VAL A 28 79.60 -41.05 -13.31
C VAL A 28 78.70 -39.85 -12.99
N SER A 29 79.24 -38.62 -13.01
CA SER A 29 78.46 -37.39 -12.79
C SER A 29 77.35 -37.20 -13.81
N LYS A 30 77.60 -37.46 -15.11
CA LYS A 30 76.55 -37.45 -16.14
C LYS A 30 75.42 -38.45 -15.84
N ARG A 31 75.75 -39.67 -15.39
CA ARG A 31 74.72 -40.65 -14.99
C ARG A 31 73.88 -40.17 -13.80
N PHE A 32 74.51 -39.58 -12.77
CA PHE A 32 73.77 -38.98 -11.65
C PHE A 32 72.91 -37.79 -12.08
N GLN A 33 73.40 -36.92 -12.97
CA GLN A 33 72.60 -35.82 -13.52
C GLN A 33 71.39 -36.34 -14.30
N THR A 34 71.56 -37.36 -15.15
CA THR A 34 70.43 -38.01 -15.86
C THR A 34 69.43 -38.62 -14.89
N HIS A 35 69.89 -39.35 -13.86
CA HIS A 35 68.99 -39.96 -12.87
C HIS A 35 68.26 -38.90 -12.02
N ASN A 36 68.93 -37.84 -11.59
CA ASN A 36 68.30 -36.74 -10.85
C ASN A 36 67.30 -35.98 -11.71
N ALA A 37 67.58 -35.78 -13.00
CA ALA A 37 66.64 -35.19 -13.95
C ALA A 37 65.38 -36.08 -14.09
N ILE A 38 65.55 -37.40 -14.26
CA ILE A 38 64.45 -38.39 -14.33
C ILE A 38 63.65 -38.39 -13.03
N ILE A 39 64.29 -38.42 -11.85
CA ILE A 39 63.61 -38.34 -10.55
C ILE A 39 62.78 -37.06 -10.46
N SER A 40 63.34 -35.91 -10.85
CA SER A 40 62.60 -34.64 -10.83
C SER A 40 61.41 -34.64 -11.81
N GLN A 41 61.53 -35.31 -12.95
CA GLN A 41 60.46 -35.44 -13.94
C GLN A 41 59.33 -36.33 -13.42
N LEU A 42 59.67 -37.52 -12.91
CA LEU A 42 58.71 -38.45 -12.29
C LEU A 42 58.02 -37.81 -11.06
N GLN A 43 58.72 -36.98 -10.30
CA GLN A 43 58.12 -36.22 -9.20
C GLN A 43 57.11 -35.18 -9.69
N ARG A 44 57.43 -34.42 -10.76
CA ARG A 44 56.47 -33.47 -11.38
C ARG A 44 55.25 -34.20 -11.95
N GLU A 45 55.47 -35.29 -12.67
CA GLU A 45 54.39 -36.13 -13.24
C GLU A 45 53.50 -36.73 -12.14
N LEU A 46 54.08 -37.20 -11.04
CA LEU A 46 53.32 -37.69 -9.88
C LEU A 46 52.55 -36.57 -9.16
N GLN A 47 53.10 -35.35 -9.06
CA GLN A 47 52.38 -34.20 -8.52
C GLN A 47 51.21 -33.78 -9.43
N GLU A 48 51.42 -33.80 -10.75
CA GLU A 48 50.39 -33.51 -11.76
C GLU A 48 49.26 -34.54 -11.70
N LYS A 49 49.59 -35.84 -11.71
CA LYS A 49 48.61 -36.93 -11.58
C LYS A 49 47.87 -36.92 -10.24
N ASN A 50 48.55 -36.61 -9.13
CA ASN A 50 47.86 -36.41 -7.84
C ASN A 50 46.88 -35.23 -7.88
N THR A 51 47.25 -34.14 -8.55
CA THR A 51 46.38 -32.97 -8.74
C THR A 51 45.17 -33.30 -9.62
N GLU A 52 45.36 -34.10 -10.67
CA GLU A 52 44.30 -34.63 -11.53
C GLU A 52 43.32 -35.53 -10.75
N VAL A 53 43.83 -36.45 -9.93
CA VAL A 53 43.01 -37.29 -9.03
C VAL A 53 42.21 -36.45 -8.04
N LEU A 54 42.82 -35.44 -7.40
CA LEU A 54 42.12 -34.54 -6.49
C LEU A 54 41.01 -33.76 -7.21
N LYS A 55 41.29 -33.19 -8.39
CA LYS A 55 40.28 -32.54 -9.24
C LYS A 55 39.13 -33.49 -9.58
N GLY A 56 39.43 -34.75 -9.93
CA GLY A 56 38.43 -35.79 -10.15
C GLY A 56 37.56 -36.06 -8.91
N GLN A 57 38.16 -36.14 -7.72
CA GLN A 57 37.42 -36.34 -6.46
C GLN A 57 36.55 -35.14 -6.05
N PHE A 58 36.95 -33.91 -6.40
CA PHE A 58 36.11 -32.72 -6.21
C PHE A 58 34.97 -32.67 -7.23
N ALA A 59 35.27 -32.89 -8.51
CA ALA A 59 34.27 -32.96 -9.57
C ALA A 59 33.23 -34.06 -9.31
N GLN A 60 33.64 -35.23 -8.81
CA GLN A 60 32.72 -36.31 -8.46
C GLN A 60 31.78 -35.91 -7.32
N ARG A 61 32.26 -35.29 -6.24
CA ARG A 61 31.40 -34.80 -5.15
C ARG A 61 30.41 -33.72 -5.62
N GLN A 62 30.85 -32.84 -6.52
CA GLN A 62 29.97 -31.84 -7.14
C GLN A 62 28.91 -32.49 -8.05
N MET A 63 29.29 -33.52 -8.81
CA MET A 63 28.35 -34.32 -9.61
C MET A 63 27.33 -35.06 -8.73
N GLU A 64 27.74 -35.68 -7.63
CA GLU A 64 26.85 -36.35 -6.66
C GLU A 64 25.82 -35.36 -6.07
N GLN A 65 26.25 -34.13 -5.73
CA GLN A 65 25.35 -33.06 -5.30
C GLN A 65 24.34 -32.68 -6.42
N TRP A 66 24.82 -32.46 -7.64
CA TRP A 66 23.99 -32.12 -8.80
C TRP A 66 22.99 -33.22 -9.19
N GLU A 67 23.39 -34.49 -9.11
CA GLU A 67 22.52 -35.65 -9.32
C GLU A 67 21.45 -35.75 -8.23
N SER A 68 21.78 -35.41 -6.98
CA SER A 68 20.80 -35.33 -5.88
C SER A 68 19.79 -34.18 -6.03
N GLN A 69 20.18 -33.07 -6.68
CA GLN A 69 19.35 -31.88 -6.91
C GLN A 69 18.66 -31.87 -8.29
N SER A 70 18.88 -32.90 -9.12
CA SER A 70 18.27 -33.02 -10.44
C SER A 70 16.83 -33.52 -10.39
N LEU A 71 16.10 -33.30 -11.48
CA LEU A 71 14.87 -34.04 -11.79
C LEU A 71 15.20 -35.48 -12.20
N SER A 72 14.20 -36.36 -12.10
CA SER A 72 14.26 -37.75 -12.60
C SER A 72 14.76 -37.83 -14.04
N SER A 73 15.45 -38.92 -14.39
CA SER A 73 15.92 -39.17 -15.76
C SER A 73 14.78 -39.49 -16.74
N ASP A 74 13.62 -39.91 -16.23
CA ASP A 74 12.41 -40.09 -17.04
C ASP A 74 11.83 -38.73 -17.47
N ARG A 75 11.59 -38.59 -18.78
CA ARG A 75 11.16 -37.33 -19.39
C ARG A 75 9.78 -36.88 -18.92
N GLU A 76 8.84 -37.81 -18.79
CA GLU A 76 7.44 -37.48 -18.51
C GLU A 76 7.26 -37.21 -17.01
N GLU A 77 7.93 -38.01 -16.16
CA GLU A 77 7.97 -37.83 -14.72
C GLU A 77 8.63 -36.50 -14.34
N ALA A 78 9.83 -36.19 -14.87
CA ALA A 78 10.53 -34.92 -14.63
C ALA A 78 9.68 -33.70 -15.03
N GLN A 79 9.09 -33.75 -16.23
CA GLN A 79 8.25 -32.68 -16.74
C GLN A 79 6.97 -32.51 -15.92
N SER A 80 6.35 -33.61 -15.46
CA SER A 80 5.15 -33.61 -14.63
C SER A 80 5.44 -33.04 -13.24
N LEU A 81 6.49 -33.54 -12.57
CA LEU A 81 6.93 -33.11 -11.25
C LEU A 81 7.22 -31.61 -11.21
N TYR A 82 8.07 -31.11 -12.11
CA TYR A 82 8.43 -29.70 -12.13
C TYR A 82 7.25 -28.80 -12.54
N LYS A 83 6.37 -29.25 -13.44
CA LYS A 83 5.13 -28.54 -13.76
C LYS A 83 4.19 -28.46 -12.56
N SER A 84 4.08 -29.53 -11.76
CA SER A 84 3.29 -29.52 -10.52
C SER A 84 3.86 -28.49 -9.54
N TRP A 85 5.18 -28.54 -9.28
CA TRP A 85 5.86 -27.59 -8.39
C TRP A 85 5.70 -26.14 -8.86
N LEU A 86 5.86 -25.86 -10.17
CA LEU A 86 5.60 -24.53 -10.73
C LEU A 86 4.14 -24.09 -10.52
N SER A 87 3.18 -25.00 -10.65
CA SER A 87 1.76 -24.69 -10.44
C SER A 87 1.46 -24.34 -8.98
N ASP A 88 2.08 -25.05 -8.03
CA ASP A 88 1.97 -24.76 -6.61
C ASP A 88 2.71 -23.48 -6.20
N TRP A 89 3.90 -23.22 -6.77
CA TRP A 89 4.67 -21.98 -6.60
C TRP A 89 3.93 -20.73 -7.13
N VAL A 90 3.30 -20.85 -8.30
CA VAL A 90 2.41 -19.83 -8.88
C VAL A 90 1.20 -19.58 -7.98
N LYS A 91 0.56 -20.65 -7.50
CA LYS A 91 -0.67 -20.57 -6.68
C LYS A 91 -0.40 -19.97 -5.29
N ARG A 92 0.67 -20.39 -4.60
CA ARG A 92 1.01 -19.93 -3.24
C ARG A 92 1.52 -18.48 -3.20
N ASN A 93 1.92 -17.93 -4.34
CA ASN A 93 2.30 -16.54 -4.52
C ASN A 93 1.22 -15.69 -5.22
N GLU A 94 0.01 -16.23 -5.38
CA GLU A 94 -1.18 -15.48 -5.83
C GLU A 94 -1.03 -14.80 -7.21
N LEU A 95 -0.22 -15.38 -8.11
CA LEU A 95 -0.06 -14.87 -9.48
C LEU A 95 -1.41 -14.94 -10.22
N ALA A 96 -1.93 -13.80 -10.64
CA ALA A 96 -3.23 -13.70 -11.31
C ALA A 96 -3.14 -14.07 -12.80
N GLU A 97 -4.22 -14.66 -13.33
CA GLU A 97 -4.33 -15.17 -14.71
C GLU A 97 -3.14 -16.04 -15.19
N PRO A 98 -2.65 -17.01 -14.38
CA PRO A 98 -1.38 -17.66 -14.65
C PRO A 98 -1.47 -18.61 -15.85
N LYS A 99 -0.48 -18.53 -16.74
CA LYS A 99 -0.35 -19.35 -17.96
C LYS A 99 1.01 -20.04 -17.94
N ILE A 100 1.02 -21.33 -17.63
CA ILE A 100 2.23 -22.17 -17.66
C ILE A 100 2.25 -22.98 -18.96
N LYS A 101 3.21 -22.68 -19.84
CA LYS A 101 3.49 -23.42 -21.08
C LYS A 101 4.74 -24.27 -20.90
N VAL A 102 4.69 -25.49 -21.42
CA VAL A 102 5.87 -26.37 -21.53
C VAL A 102 6.50 -26.15 -22.89
N GLU A 103 7.81 -25.92 -22.93
CA GLU A 103 8.61 -25.82 -24.16
C GLU A 103 9.25 -27.18 -24.49
N SER A 104 9.78 -27.33 -25.70
CA SER A 104 10.53 -28.53 -26.08
C SER A 104 11.80 -28.68 -25.22
N PRO A 105 12.04 -29.83 -24.57
CA PRO A 105 13.26 -30.04 -23.81
C PRO A 105 14.48 -30.09 -24.72
N ARG A 106 15.66 -29.81 -24.16
CA ARG A 106 16.95 -29.85 -24.89
C ARG A 106 17.87 -30.88 -24.24
N ASP A 107 18.44 -31.74 -25.07
CA ASP A 107 19.41 -32.75 -24.65
C ASP A 107 20.83 -32.23 -24.89
N TYR A 108 21.66 -32.22 -23.84
CA TYR A 108 23.08 -31.89 -23.93
C TYR A 108 23.87 -33.20 -23.91
N LYS A 109 24.65 -33.43 -24.96
CA LYS A 109 25.35 -34.69 -25.22
C LYS A 109 26.83 -34.43 -25.46
N ASP A 110 27.65 -35.34 -24.98
CA ASP A 110 29.05 -35.47 -25.36
C ASP A 110 29.19 -36.73 -26.20
N GLU A 111 29.67 -36.58 -27.44
CA GLU A 111 29.58 -37.58 -28.51
C GLU A 111 28.16 -38.20 -28.64
N GLN A 112 27.95 -39.38 -28.04
CA GLN A 112 26.67 -40.10 -27.99
C GLN A 112 26.10 -40.25 -26.57
N LYS A 113 26.86 -39.85 -25.54
CA LYS A 113 26.47 -39.93 -24.13
C LYS A 113 25.62 -38.71 -23.76
N LEU A 114 24.40 -38.93 -23.28
CA LEU A 114 23.60 -37.87 -22.67
C LEU A 114 24.31 -37.41 -21.38
N LEU A 115 24.64 -36.13 -21.29
CA LEU A 115 25.17 -35.52 -20.06
C LEU A 115 24.02 -35.10 -19.14
N PHE A 116 23.08 -34.32 -19.70
CA PHE A 116 21.88 -33.86 -19.01
C PHE A 116 20.82 -33.40 -20.02
N ARG A 117 19.58 -33.25 -19.54
CA ARG A 117 18.43 -32.69 -20.27
C ARG A 117 17.92 -31.47 -19.53
N THR A 118 17.56 -30.41 -20.26
CA THR A 118 16.83 -29.28 -19.69
C THR A 118 15.35 -29.36 -20.06
N HIS A 119 14.48 -29.33 -19.05
CA HIS A 119 13.04 -29.15 -19.18
C HIS A 119 12.71 -27.67 -19.09
N SER A 120 12.15 -27.13 -20.16
CA SER A 120 12.01 -25.70 -20.38
C SER A 120 10.54 -25.28 -20.24
N PHE A 121 10.27 -24.18 -19.54
CA PHE A 121 8.91 -23.70 -19.26
C PHE A 121 8.82 -22.19 -19.40
N SER A 122 7.65 -21.70 -19.81
CA SER A 122 7.30 -20.28 -19.81
C SER A 122 6.09 -20.06 -18.91
N ILE A 123 6.20 -19.13 -17.97
CA ILE A 123 5.16 -18.71 -17.04
C ILE A 123 4.81 -17.25 -17.34
N ALA A 124 3.54 -16.96 -17.58
CA ALA A 124 3.03 -15.59 -17.70
C ALA A 124 1.90 -15.34 -16.70
N GLY A 125 1.77 -14.12 -16.19
CA GLY A 125 0.69 -13.72 -15.29
C GLY A 125 0.84 -12.28 -14.78
N LYS A 126 -0.09 -11.85 -13.92
CA LYS A 126 -0.12 -10.51 -13.32
C LYS A 126 0.14 -10.59 -11.82
N THR A 127 0.98 -9.71 -11.29
CA THR A 127 1.40 -9.69 -9.88
C THR A 127 1.70 -8.26 -9.42
N ASP A 128 2.20 -8.10 -8.20
CA ASP A 128 2.80 -6.86 -7.70
C ASP A 128 4.30 -7.06 -7.43
N LEU A 129 5.05 -5.97 -7.20
CA LEU A 129 6.50 -6.04 -6.99
C LEU A 129 6.88 -6.90 -5.76
N ARG A 130 6.07 -6.90 -4.70
CA ARG A 130 6.36 -7.60 -3.44
C ARG A 130 6.13 -9.11 -3.56
N ARG A 131 5.07 -9.51 -4.27
CA ARG A 131 4.85 -10.91 -4.65
C ARG A 131 5.91 -11.39 -5.66
N LEU A 132 6.31 -10.56 -6.63
CA LEU A 132 7.35 -10.93 -7.60
C LEU A 132 8.72 -11.18 -6.95
N THR A 133 9.19 -10.30 -6.07
CA THR A 133 10.47 -10.50 -5.38
C THR A 133 10.43 -11.71 -4.45
N LYS A 134 9.29 -11.97 -3.79
CA LYS A 134 9.08 -13.22 -3.03
C LYS A 134 9.12 -14.45 -3.93
N MET A 135 8.48 -14.41 -5.10
CA MET A 135 8.52 -15.50 -6.08
C MET A 135 9.95 -15.81 -6.52
N MET A 136 10.77 -14.79 -6.81
CA MET A 136 12.18 -14.96 -7.19
C MET A 136 13.01 -15.57 -6.05
N TYR A 137 12.87 -15.06 -4.83
CA TYR A 137 13.54 -15.62 -3.64
C TYR A 137 13.17 -17.09 -3.41
N GLU A 138 11.88 -17.43 -3.47
CA GLU A 138 11.39 -18.80 -3.34
C GLU A 138 11.75 -19.72 -4.53
N PHE A 139 12.12 -19.14 -5.67
CA PHE A 139 12.64 -19.88 -6.81
C PHE A 139 14.11 -20.21 -6.57
N GLU A 140 14.98 -19.20 -6.41
CA GLU A 140 16.43 -19.38 -6.25
C GLU A 140 16.83 -20.17 -4.99
N THR A 141 15.98 -20.24 -3.97
CA THR A 141 16.20 -21.05 -2.76
C THR A 141 15.56 -22.46 -2.81
N ALA A 142 15.00 -22.88 -3.94
CA ALA A 142 14.44 -24.22 -4.09
C ALA A 142 15.53 -25.30 -4.17
N ASP A 143 15.25 -26.50 -3.66
CA ASP A 143 16.18 -27.63 -3.74
C ASP A 143 16.09 -28.34 -5.11
N GLN A 144 16.47 -27.62 -6.16
CA GLN A 144 16.40 -28.07 -7.54
C GLN A 144 17.45 -27.37 -8.40
N LEU A 145 18.17 -28.13 -9.23
CA LEU A 145 18.93 -27.55 -10.34
C LEU A 145 17.97 -26.96 -11.37
N HIS A 146 17.76 -25.65 -11.29
CA HIS A 146 17.01 -24.87 -12.24
C HIS A 146 17.63 -23.47 -12.39
N ARG A 147 17.12 -22.67 -13.33
CA ARG A 147 17.49 -21.25 -13.48
C ARG A 147 16.39 -20.46 -14.14
N MET A 148 16.32 -19.17 -13.85
CA MET A 148 15.59 -18.21 -14.67
C MET A 148 16.41 -17.89 -15.93
N ARG A 149 15.87 -18.21 -17.11
CA ARG A 149 16.50 -17.96 -18.42
C ARG A 149 16.28 -16.52 -18.90
N SER A 150 15.12 -15.96 -18.58
CA SER A 150 14.75 -14.57 -18.86
C SER A 150 13.55 -14.14 -18.03
N LEU A 151 13.58 -12.92 -17.49
CA LEU A 151 12.46 -12.28 -16.80
C LEU A 151 12.13 -10.98 -17.52
N THR A 152 10.89 -10.84 -17.98
CA THR A 152 10.32 -9.59 -18.53
C THR A 152 9.25 -9.09 -17.58
N ILE A 153 9.32 -7.80 -17.22
CA ILE A 153 8.38 -7.13 -16.32
C ILE A 153 7.83 -5.91 -17.07
N GLN A 154 6.51 -5.75 -17.11
CA GLN A 154 5.84 -4.60 -17.70
C GLN A 154 4.86 -3.99 -16.69
N PRO A 155 4.96 -2.71 -16.33
CA PRO A 155 4.01 -2.08 -15.41
C PRO A 155 2.63 -1.94 -16.05
N LEU A 156 1.59 -2.35 -15.30
CA LEU A 156 0.18 -2.25 -15.64
C LEU A 156 -0.49 -1.24 -14.68
N GLY A 157 -0.20 0.04 -14.86
CA GLY A 157 -0.54 1.07 -13.87
C GLY A 157 0.48 1.11 -12.73
N GLU A 158 0.07 1.56 -11.55
CA GLU A 158 0.98 2.00 -10.48
C GLU A 158 1.53 0.86 -9.59
N LYS A 159 0.74 -0.18 -9.28
CA LYS A 159 1.17 -1.31 -8.42
C LYS A 159 1.04 -2.71 -9.05
N GLN A 160 0.49 -2.84 -10.26
CA GLN A 160 0.42 -4.12 -10.96
C GLN A 160 1.52 -4.25 -12.01
N LEU A 161 2.02 -5.48 -12.17
CA LEU A 161 3.06 -5.87 -13.12
C LEU A 161 2.55 -7.06 -13.95
N GLU A 162 2.63 -7.00 -15.27
CA GLU A 162 2.64 -8.21 -16.10
C GLU A 162 4.04 -8.79 -16.13
N VAL A 163 4.14 -10.09 -15.88
CA VAL A 163 5.41 -10.81 -15.81
C VAL A 163 5.39 -11.96 -16.80
N LEU A 164 6.45 -12.04 -17.60
CA LEU A 164 6.76 -13.19 -18.44
C LEU A 164 8.13 -13.73 -18.03
N LEU A 165 8.13 -14.95 -17.51
CA LEU A 165 9.30 -15.66 -17.02
C LEU A 165 9.54 -16.91 -17.89
N ALA A 166 10.79 -17.16 -18.28
CA ALA A 166 11.21 -18.44 -18.84
C ALA A 166 12.20 -19.12 -17.89
N VAL A 167 12.01 -20.40 -17.63
CA VAL A 167 12.83 -21.21 -16.71
C VAL A 167 13.30 -22.49 -17.37
N ASP A 168 14.47 -22.97 -16.94
CA ASP A 168 15.00 -24.30 -17.28
C ASP A 168 15.23 -25.09 -16.00
N ALA A 169 14.83 -26.35 -15.96
CA ALA A 169 15.17 -27.30 -14.90
C ALA A 169 15.98 -28.48 -15.46
N VAL A 170 16.97 -28.95 -14.71
CA VAL A 170 17.91 -29.98 -15.15
C VAL A 170 17.47 -31.38 -14.68
N ALA A 171 17.52 -32.33 -15.61
CA ALA A 171 17.41 -33.76 -15.38
C ALA A 171 18.73 -34.42 -15.78
N MET A 172 19.34 -35.21 -14.88
CA MET A 172 20.61 -35.92 -15.13
C MET A 172 20.35 -37.42 -15.25
N PRO A 173 21.08 -38.18 -16.11
CA PRO A 173 20.82 -39.61 -16.31
C PRO A 173 20.94 -40.47 -15.05
N ALA A 174 21.79 -40.08 -14.10
CA ALA A 174 22.04 -40.78 -12.84
C ALA A 174 21.24 -40.20 -11.65
N SER A 175 20.32 -39.26 -11.89
CA SER A 175 19.48 -38.67 -10.85
C SER A 175 18.68 -39.72 -10.08
N MET A 176 18.52 -39.53 -8.77
CA MET A 176 17.53 -40.30 -8.02
C MET A 176 16.11 -39.83 -8.37
N ASN A 177 15.15 -40.76 -8.39
CA ASN A 177 13.74 -40.43 -8.59
C ASN A 177 13.16 -39.74 -7.33
N ARG A 178 13.21 -38.39 -7.34
CA ARG A 178 12.65 -37.54 -6.28
C ARG A 178 11.17 -37.28 -6.52
N LYS A 179 10.38 -37.32 -5.44
CA LYS A 179 8.90 -37.17 -5.49
C LYS A 179 8.40 -35.74 -5.25
N SER A 180 9.26 -34.84 -4.77
CA SER A 180 8.94 -33.46 -4.45
C SER A 180 10.20 -32.60 -4.49
N ILE A 181 10.01 -31.29 -4.69
CA ILE A 181 11.06 -30.27 -4.64
C ILE A 181 10.83 -29.45 -3.37
N GLY A 182 11.85 -29.41 -2.50
CA GLY A 182 11.82 -28.67 -1.23
C GLY A 182 12.48 -27.29 -1.32
N THR A 183 12.86 -26.77 -0.15
CA THR A 183 13.71 -25.56 -0.01
C THR A 183 15.10 -25.98 0.42
N ASN A 184 16.13 -25.48 -0.25
CA ASN A 184 17.51 -25.75 0.08
C ASN A 184 17.93 -24.85 1.26
N GLN A 185 18.29 -25.45 2.39
CA GLN A 185 18.62 -24.71 3.62
C GLN A 185 19.98 -24.00 3.56
N GLU A 186 20.91 -24.48 2.73
CA GLU A 186 22.24 -23.88 2.57
C GLU A 186 22.11 -22.59 1.74
N LEU A 187 21.40 -22.64 0.61
CA LEU A 187 21.07 -21.45 -0.18
C LEU A 187 20.22 -20.46 0.61
N LEU A 188 19.25 -20.92 1.41
CA LEU A 188 18.45 -20.04 2.27
C LEU A 188 19.34 -19.26 3.28
N ALA A 189 20.39 -19.89 3.80
CA ALA A 189 21.35 -19.24 4.70
C ALA A 189 22.32 -18.29 3.98
N GLU A 190 22.67 -18.57 2.71
CA GLU A 190 23.50 -17.69 1.87
C GLU A 190 22.74 -16.44 1.41
N TYR A 191 21.48 -16.60 0.99
CA TYR A 191 20.63 -15.48 0.56
C TYR A 191 20.19 -14.59 1.74
N GLY A 192 20.12 -15.11 2.97
CA GLY A 192 19.61 -14.37 4.13
C GLY A 192 18.08 -14.30 4.16
N THR A 193 17.48 -13.34 4.86
CA THR A 193 16.02 -13.27 4.99
C THR A 193 15.35 -12.67 3.75
N LEU A 194 14.05 -12.98 3.57
CA LEU A 194 13.23 -12.40 2.51
C LEU A 194 13.19 -10.86 2.59
N GLU A 195 13.11 -10.28 3.79
CA GLU A 195 13.02 -8.84 3.99
C GLU A 195 14.33 -8.12 3.61
N GLU A 196 15.47 -8.70 3.98
CA GLU A 196 16.80 -8.20 3.60
C GLU A 196 17.01 -8.21 2.08
N ASN A 197 16.56 -9.27 1.39
CA ASN A 197 16.58 -9.35 -0.08
C ASN A 197 15.65 -8.34 -0.75
N GLN A 198 14.49 -8.07 -0.15
CA GLN A 198 13.47 -7.19 -0.70
C GLN A 198 13.79 -5.70 -0.51
N ALA A 199 14.38 -5.32 0.62
CA ALA A 199 14.71 -3.94 0.97
C ALA A 199 15.41 -3.12 -0.15
N PRO A 200 16.54 -3.58 -0.77
CA PRO A 200 17.22 -2.80 -1.80
C PRO A 200 16.44 -2.68 -3.11
N ILE A 201 15.45 -3.55 -3.37
CA ILE A 201 14.59 -3.48 -4.55
C ILE A 201 13.46 -2.47 -4.31
N PHE A 202 12.82 -2.54 -3.13
CA PHE A 202 11.72 -1.65 -2.74
C PHE A 202 12.17 -0.20 -2.55
N GLN A 203 13.37 0.03 -1.98
CA GLN A 203 13.95 1.37 -1.84
C GLN A 203 14.16 2.10 -3.17
N ARG A 204 14.29 1.37 -4.29
CA ARG A 204 14.51 1.94 -5.62
C ARG A 204 13.22 2.30 -6.37
N ASN A 205 12.08 1.74 -5.94
CA ASN A 205 10.77 1.88 -6.59
C ASN A 205 10.84 1.89 -8.14
N MET A 206 11.35 0.81 -8.71
CA MET A 206 11.71 0.77 -10.14
C MET A 206 10.53 0.81 -11.14
N PHE A 207 9.28 0.77 -10.65
CA PHE A 207 8.08 0.59 -11.51
C PHE A 207 6.93 1.55 -11.19
N GLY A 208 7.03 2.39 -10.16
CA GLY A 208 5.98 3.33 -9.75
C GLY A 208 6.45 4.79 -9.76
N PRO A 209 5.51 5.75 -9.58
CA PRO A 209 5.85 7.13 -9.23
C PRO A 209 6.48 7.20 -7.84
N ALA A 210 7.12 8.32 -7.50
CA ALA A 210 7.64 8.54 -6.15
C ALA A 210 6.50 8.55 -5.11
N ASN A 211 6.64 7.75 -4.06
CA ASN A 211 5.66 7.60 -2.98
C ASN A 211 5.48 8.91 -2.18
N ASN A 212 4.25 9.22 -1.78
CA ASN A 212 3.94 10.33 -0.86
C ASN A 212 3.83 9.80 0.57
N ALA A 213 4.06 10.66 1.57
CA ALA A 213 3.85 10.27 2.96
C ALA A 213 2.37 10.45 3.35
N PRO A 214 1.74 9.46 4.00
CA PRO A 214 0.34 9.55 4.44
C PRO A 214 0.14 10.67 5.46
N ARG A 215 -1.07 11.22 5.52
CA ARG A 215 -1.46 12.22 6.51
C ARG A 215 -2.29 11.59 7.62
N LEU A 216 -1.95 11.87 8.89
CA LEU A 216 -2.76 11.45 10.04
C LEU A 216 -3.79 12.50 10.47
N ASP A 217 -5.07 12.16 10.31
CA ASP A 217 -6.23 13.00 10.64
C ASP A 217 -6.71 12.76 12.09
N VAL A 218 -5.81 12.98 13.06
CA VAL A 218 -6.09 12.97 14.50
C VAL A 218 -6.01 14.39 15.09
N ARG A 219 -6.87 14.70 16.08
CA ARG A 219 -6.80 15.97 16.83
C ARG A 219 -5.56 15.97 17.72
N SER A 220 -4.97 17.16 17.95
CA SER A 220 -3.84 17.35 18.85
C SER A 220 -4.18 17.16 20.34
N SER A 221 -5.45 17.29 20.72
CA SER A 221 -5.88 17.04 22.09
C SER A 221 -7.29 16.48 22.23
N TYR A 222 -7.51 15.77 23.34
CA TYR A 222 -8.80 15.26 23.81
C TYR A 222 -8.95 15.50 25.31
N GLU A 223 -10.19 15.64 25.76
CA GLU A 223 -10.57 15.72 27.17
C GLU A 223 -11.48 14.53 27.48
N VAL A 224 -11.20 13.80 28.57
CA VAL A 224 -11.96 12.61 28.97
C VAL A 224 -12.24 12.62 30.46
N ALA A 225 -13.46 12.31 30.87
CA ALA A 225 -13.81 12.16 32.27
C ALA A 225 -13.19 10.89 32.88
N LEU A 226 -12.65 11.01 34.10
CA LEU A 226 -12.08 9.90 34.88
C LEU A 226 -13.02 8.69 34.90
N GLY A 227 -12.48 7.50 34.63
CA GLY A 227 -13.24 6.26 34.63
C GLY A 227 -14.22 6.08 33.45
N SER A 228 -14.33 7.03 32.53
CA SER A 228 -15.08 6.88 31.26
C SER A 228 -14.23 6.20 30.20
N SER A 229 -14.82 5.49 29.23
CA SER A 229 -14.05 4.89 28.13
C SER A 229 -13.81 5.92 27.02
N LEU A 230 -12.54 6.20 26.70
CA LEU A 230 -12.16 6.89 25.48
C LEU A 230 -12.10 5.86 24.34
N GLN A 231 -12.77 6.16 23.23
CA GLN A 231 -12.65 5.41 21.98
C GLN A 231 -12.24 6.38 20.87
N LEU A 232 -11.00 6.23 20.40
CA LEU A 232 -10.46 7.03 19.30
C LEU A 232 -10.36 6.16 18.05
N SER A 233 -10.96 6.59 16.94
CA SER A 233 -10.73 6.00 15.61
C SER A 233 -9.73 6.89 14.88
N LEU A 234 -8.56 6.32 14.59
CA LEU A 234 -7.53 6.95 13.79
C LEU A 234 -7.98 6.93 12.32
N LYS A 235 -7.74 8.04 11.62
CA LYS A 235 -8.00 8.15 10.18
C LYS A 235 -6.76 8.69 9.53
N GLY A 236 -6.47 8.20 8.33
CA GLY A 236 -5.42 8.72 7.50
C GLY A 236 -5.92 8.95 6.07
N THR A 237 -5.28 9.86 5.38
CA THR A 237 -5.53 10.18 3.98
C THR A 237 -4.20 10.19 3.25
N ASP A 238 -4.11 9.49 2.11
CA ASP A 238 -2.94 9.53 1.23
C ASP A 238 -3.29 10.21 -0.11
N ARG A 239 -2.27 10.63 -0.85
CA ARG A 239 -2.36 11.01 -2.26
C ARG A 239 -2.34 9.79 -3.16
N ASP A 240 -1.63 8.74 -2.76
CA ASP A 240 -1.54 7.50 -3.50
C ASP A 240 -2.76 6.63 -3.15
N GLU A 241 -3.88 6.81 -3.87
CA GLU A 241 -5.21 6.26 -3.51
C GLU A 241 -5.27 4.72 -3.39
N ILE A 242 -4.29 4.03 -3.95
CA ILE A 242 -4.16 2.57 -3.93
C ILE A 242 -3.37 2.04 -2.73
N ASP A 243 -2.83 2.92 -1.88
CA ASP A 243 -1.96 2.59 -0.76
C ASP A 243 -2.75 2.20 0.48
N LYS A 244 -2.28 1.16 1.17
CA LYS A 244 -2.92 0.65 2.38
C LYS A 244 -2.28 1.25 3.61
N LEU A 245 -3.08 2.04 4.33
CA LEU A 245 -2.65 2.67 5.57
C LEU A 245 -2.69 1.71 6.76
N SER A 246 -1.57 1.60 7.45
CA SER A 246 -1.39 0.85 8.71
C SER A 246 -1.14 1.81 9.86
N PHE A 247 -1.88 1.66 10.95
CA PHE A 247 -1.75 2.51 12.13
C PHE A 247 -0.95 1.83 13.24
N HIS A 248 -0.04 2.58 13.85
CA HIS A 248 0.71 2.18 15.03
C HIS A 248 0.52 3.25 16.13
N ALA A 249 0.68 2.85 17.39
CA ALA A 249 0.50 3.73 18.53
C ALA A 249 1.50 3.39 19.63
N LYS A 250 2.24 4.40 20.10
CA LYS A 250 3.04 4.33 21.31
C LYS A 250 2.17 4.79 22.48
N LEU A 251 1.80 3.82 23.32
CA LEU A 251 0.79 3.99 24.38
C LEU A 251 1.41 3.85 25.79
N ASP A 252 2.72 4.04 25.91
CA ASP A 252 3.48 3.78 27.15
C ASP A 252 2.95 4.59 28.34
N GLU A 253 2.49 5.83 28.11
CA GLU A 253 1.90 6.67 29.15
C GLU A 253 0.41 6.42 29.39
N LEU A 254 -0.26 5.61 28.57
CA LEU A 254 -1.69 5.30 28.71
C LEU A 254 -1.89 3.89 29.30
N PRO A 255 -1.79 3.72 30.64
CA PRO A 255 -1.85 2.40 31.26
C PRO A 255 -3.17 1.68 30.94
N GLY A 256 -3.06 0.52 30.31
CA GLY A 256 -4.18 -0.31 29.90
C GLY A 256 -4.91 0.13 28.63
N ALA A 257 -4.35 1.05 27.82
CA ALA A 257 -4.84 1.29 26.47
C ALA A 257 -4.49 0.12 25.53
N THR A 258 -5.32 -0.10 24.51
CA THR A 258 -5.02 -1.04 23.42
C THR A 258 -5.41 -0.45 22.07
N LEU A 259 -4.51 -0.55 21.09
CA LEU A 259 -4.82 -0.33 19.67
C LEU A 259 -5.37 -1.63 19.06
N ARG A 260 -6.44 -1.52 18.27
CA ARG A 260 -7.10 -2.61 17.54
C ARG A 260 -7.40 -2.14 16.12
N GLY A 261 -6.46 -2.36 15.20
CA GLY A 261 -6.54 -1.80 13.85
C GLY A 261 -6.45 -0.27 13.90
N ASP A 262 -7.51 0.43 13.53
CA ASP A 262 -7.62 1.89 13.60
C ASP A 262 -8.08 2.42 14.97
N ARG A 263 -8.59 1.55 15.86
CA ARG A 263 -9.26 1.98 17.10
C ARG A 263 -8.37 1.85 18.33
N VAL A 264 -8.22 2.95 19.06
CA VAL A 264 -7.65 2.97 20.40
C VAL A 264 -8.78 2.94 21.41
N ASP A 265 -8.82 1.90 22.23
CA ASP A 265 -9.69 1.79 23.40
C ASP A 265 -8.87 2.07 24.67
N TRP A 266 -9.25 3.05 25.47
CA TRP A 266 -8.61 3.35 26.77
C TRP A 266 -9.63 3.75 27.84
N ARG A 267 -9.27 3.53 29.11
CA ARG A 267 -10.07 3.91 30.27
C ARG A 267 -9.16 4.47 31.37
N PRO A 268 -9.04 5.80 31.54
CA PRO A 268 -8.21 6.41 32.56
C PRO A 268 -8.63 6.00 33.97
N ARG A 269 -7.63 5.82 34.83
CA ARG A 269 -7.79 5.44 36.24
C ARG A 269 -7.33 6.52 37.22
N GLU A 270 -6.58 7.50 36.73
CA GLU A 270 -6.00 8.61 37.49
C GLU A 270 -6.24 9.92 36.71
N LEU A 271 -6.22 11.05 37.41
CA LEU A 271 -6.33 12.39 36.82
C LEU A 271 -4.94 12.86 36.36
N GLY A 272 -4.88 13.57 35.23
CA GLY A 272 -3.62 14.08 34.70
C GLY A 272 -3.64 14.34 33.20
N ASP A 273 -2.50 14.82 32.70
CA ASP A 273 -2.21 14.94 31.28
C ASP A 273 -1.40 13.72 30.83
N TYR A 274 -1.82 13.08 29.75
CA TYR A 274 -1.19 11.89 29.19
C TYR A 274 -0.86 12.11 27.71
N TYR A 275 0.26 11.58 27.23
CA TYR A 275 0.67 11.72 25.84
C TYR A 275 0.65 10.37 25.10
N ALA A 276 0.09 10.38 23.90
CA ALA A 276 0.12 9.24 22.98
C ALA A 276 0.73 9.68 21.65
N GLU A 277 1.70 8.92 21.13
CA GLU A 277 2.19 9.12 19.76
C GLU A 277 1.48 8.15 18.83
N PHE A 278 0.84 8.67 17.80
CA PHE A 278 0.19 7.89 16.76
C PHE A 278 0.96 8.01 15.45
N GLU A 279 1.12 6.89 14.76
CA GLU A 279 1.80 6.79 13.47
C GLU A 279 0.86 6.18 12.43
N VAL A 280 0.88 6.73 11.23
CA VAL A 280 0.32 6.10 10.03
C VAL A 280 1.46 5.82 9.05
N ILE A 281 1.46 4.61 8.48
CA ILE A 281 2.46 4.11 7.53
C ILE A 281 1.71 3.63 6.29
N ASP A 282 2.19 3.96 5.09
CA ASP A 282 1.67 3.44 3.82
C ASP A 282 2.27 2.05 3.46
N ASP A 283 1.79 1.44 2.37
CA ASP A 283 2.36 0.20 1.81
C ASP A 283 3.12 0.42 0.49
N GLY A 284 3.50 1.66 0.22
CA GLY A 284 4.23 2.13 -0.94
C GLY A 284 5.72 1.79 -0.91
N PHE A 285 6.45 2.33 -1.88
CA PHE A 285 7.85 1.97 -2.13
C PHE A 285 8.74 3.23 -2.27
N PRO A 286 9.73 3.45 -1.37
CA PRO A 286 9.79 2.89 -0.02
C PRO A 286 8.57 3.32 0.81
N ALA A 287 8.19 2.53 1.81
CA ALA A 287 7.10 2.90 2.72
C ALA A 287 7.47 4.15 3.52
N LEU A 288 6.56 5.12 3.60
CA LEU A 288 6.74 6.36 4.35
C LEU A 288 5.77 6.39 5.55
N SER A 289 6.00 7.31 6.48
CA SER A 289 5.15 7.44 7.66
C SER A 289 5.01 8.87 8.14
N ASN A 290 3.94 9.11 8.89
CA ASN A 290 3.68 10.38 9.57
C ASN A 290 3.29 10.12 11.02
N ARG A 291 3.99 10.79 11.95
CA ARG A 291 3.81 10.67 13.39
C ARG A 291 3.21 11.94 13.98
N ARG A 292 2.34 11.78 14.98
CA ARG A 292 1.71 12.89 15.70
C ARG A 292 1.50 12.55 17.16
N GLU A 293 2.03 13.41 18.03
CA GLU A 293 1.73 13.39 19.46
C GLU A 293 0.33 13.99 19.73
N VAL A 294 -0.39 13.38 20.67
CA VAL A 294 -1.73 13.76 21.08
C VAL A 294 -1.80 13.82 22.59
N LYS A 295 -2.23 14.99 23.10
CA LYS A 295 -2.43 15.22 24.54
C LYS A 295 -3.83 14.82 24.97
N ILE A 296 -3.95 13.96 25.98
CA ILE A 296 -5.23 13.52 26.53
C ILE A 296 -5.30 13.96 28.00
N THR A 297 -6.12 14.96 28.28
CA THR A 297 -6.35 15.46 29.64
C THR A 297 -7.50 14.70 30.29
N VAL A 298 -7.23 14.06 31.43
CA VAL A 298 -8.25 13.39 32.25
C VAL A 298 -8.75 14.36 33.31
N VAL A 299 -10.03 14.70 33.21
CA VAL A 299 -10.73 15.60 34.12
C VAL A 299 -11.69 14.82 35.03
N ASP A 300 -12.13 15.45 36.12
CA ASP A 300 -13.25 14.90 36.90
C ASP A 300 -14.53 14.81 36.05
N PRO A 301 -15.36 13.78 36.24
CA PRO A 301 -16.63 13.69 35.55
C PRO A 301 -17.51 14.89 35.88
N PRO A 302 -18.21 15.48 34.90
CA PRO A 302 -19.09 16.62 35.15
C PRO A 302 -20.14 16.24 36.21
N PRO A 303 -20.48 17.15 37.14
CA PRO A 303 -21.44 16.86 38.19
C PRO A 303 -22.77 16.39 37.58
N PRO A 304 -23.44 15.39 38.17
CA PRO A 304 -24.67 14.84 37.61
C PRO A 304 -25.69 15.97 37.41
N PRO A 305 -26.40 16.00 36.27
CA PRO A 305 -27.33 17.08 35.98
C PRO A 305 -28.37 17.17 37.09
N ALA A 306 -28.56 18.38 37.61
CA ALA A 306 -29.52 18.64 38.67
C ALA A 306 -30.90 18.04 38.31
N PRO A 307 -31.65 17.48 39.29
CA PRO A 307 -32.96 16.93 39.02
C PRO A 307 -33.81 17.99 38.31
N ARG A 308 -34.26 17.67 37.09
CA ARG A 308 -35.06 18.62 36.30
C ARG A 308 -36.26 19.02 37.15
N PRO A 309 -36.57 20.32 37.30
CA PRO A 309 -37.79 20.72 37.97
C PRO A 309 -38.98 20.04 37.27
N PRO A 310 -39.99 19.58 38.01
CA PRO A 310 -41.12 18.88 37.42
C PRO A 310 -41.73 19.78 36.34
N THR A 311 -41.72 19.30 35.09
CA THR A 311 -42.37 20.01 33.98
C THR A 311 -43.81 20.27 34.40
N PRO A 312 -44.30 21.53 34.39
CA PRO A 312 -45.70 21.80 34.68
C PRO A 312 -46.55 20.97 33.72
N PRO A 313 -47.62 20.30 34.20
CA PRO A 313 -48.43 19.44 33.35
C PRO A 313 -48.92 20.25 32.14
N PRO A 314 -48.87 19.69 30.91
CA PRO A 314 -49.29 20.41 29.73
C PRO A 314 -50.72 20.91 29.95
N ALA A 315 -50.93 22.22 29.78
CA ALA A 315 -52.24 22.82 29.91
C ALA A 315 -53.22 22.04 29.02
N LYS A 316 -54.28 21.49 29.62
CA LYS A 316 -55.28 20.70 28.89
C LYS A 316 -55.77 21.54 27.70
N PRO A 317 -55.81 21.00 26.47
CA PRO A 317 -56.31 21.75 25.33
C PRO A 317 -57.74 22.21 25.63
N GLN A 318 -57.93 23.52 25.68
CA GLN A 318 -59.24 24.10 25.97
C GLN A 318 -60.18 23.82 24.79
N PHE A 319 -61.40 23.42 25.08
CA PHE A 319 -62.37 23.05 24.04
C PHE A 319 -62.90 24.32 23.36
N ASP A 320 -62.69 24.44 22.05
CA ASP A 320 -63.14 25.58 21.24
C ASP A 320 -64.66 25.54 21.03
N PHE A 321 -65.40 26.19 21.93
CA PHE A 321 -66.86 26.31 21.87
C PHE A 321 -67.36 27.11 20.65
N ALA A 322 -66.55 27.98 20.05
CA ALA A 322 -66.97 28.81 18.91
C ALA A 322 -67.20 27.96 17.64
N ARG A 323 -66.38 26.91 17.43
CA ARG A 323 -66.56 25.93 16.34
C ARG A 323 -67.91 25.22 16.35
N TYR A 324 -68.50 25.06 17.54
CA TYR A 324 -69.73 24.28 17.74
C TYR A 324 -70.95 25.14 18.10
N THR A 325 -70.79 26.46 18.13
CA THR A 325 -71.91 27.40 18.35
C THR A 325 -72.56 27.76 17.03
N GLN A 326 -73.89 27.73 16.96
CA GLN A 326 -74.66 27.91 15.73
C GLN A 326 -75.66 29.07 15.88
N LEU A 327 -75.80 29.93 14.86
CA LEU A 327 -76.89 30.91 14.83
C LEU A 327 -78.21 30.18 14.55
N ASN A 328 -79.00 29.91 15.58
CA ASN A 328 -80.17 29.05 15.50
C ASN A 328 -81.41 29.82 14.99
N ALA A 329 -81.60 31.05 15.47
CA ALA A 329 -82.71 31.91 15.06
C ALA A 329 -82.34 33.39 15.16
N ILE A 330 -83.04 34.22 14.38
CA ILE A 330 -83.13 35.66 14.59
C ILE A 330 -84.60 35.95 14.92
N ILE A 331 -84.86 36.60 16.06
CA ILE A 331 -86.21 36.91 16.52
C ILE A 331 -86.33 38.40 16.74
N VAL A 332 -87.28 39.03 16.05
CA VAL A 332 -87.66 40.43 16.28
C VAL A 332 -88.74 40.46 17.38
N LYS A 333 -88.42 41.04 18.53
CA LYS A 333 -89.38 41.27 19.61
C LYS A 333 -89.46 42.77 19.91
N SER A 334 -90.67 43.34 19.83
CA SER A 334 -90.90 44.79 19.99
C SER A 334 -90.04 45.66 19.06
N GLY A 335 -89.83 45.24 17.81
CA GLY A 335 -89.03 45.97 16.82
C GLY A 335 -87.51 45.78 16.93
N VAL A 336 -87.00 45.14 18.00
CA VAL A 336 -85.55 44.91 18.18
C VAL A 336 -85.18 43.50 17.69
N PRO A 337 -84.29 43.35 16.69
CA PRO A 337 -83.78 42.05 16.30
C PRO A 337 -82.83 41.48 17.37
N THR A 338 -82.98 40.19 17.68
CA THR A 338 -82.16 39.47 18.66
C THR A 338 -81.68 38.16 18.05
N ALA A 339 -80.36 37.95 18.02
CA ALA A 339 -79.72 36.74 17.52
C ALA A 339 -79.66 35.67 18.62
N TRP A 340 -80.04 34.44 18.30
CA TRP A 340 -80.01 33.31 19.22
C TRP A 340 -78.88 32.36 18.84
N LEU A 341 -77.78 32.44 19.58
CA LEU A 341 -76.59 31.61 19.41
C LEU A 341 -76.70 30.38 20.31
N TRP A 342 -76.70 29.18 19.72
CA TRP A 342 -76.83 27.90 20.43
C TRP A 342 -75.48 27.21 20.55
N ILE A 343 -74.94 27.14 21.77
CA ILE A 343 -73.67 26.51 22.11
C ILE A 343 -73.93 25.01 22.28
N ARG A 344 -73.86 24.26 21.17
CA ARG A 344 -74.25 22.83 21.16
C ARG A 344 -73.56 21.94 22.22
N PRO A 345 -72.29 22.14 22.61
CA PRO A 345 -71.64 21.31 23.65
C PRO A 345 -72.18 21.50 25.06
N THR A 346 -72.80 22.64 25.38
CA THR A 346 -73.37 22.96 26.71
C THR A 346 -74.90 23.06 26.69
N ASP A 347 -75.52 22.91 25.51
CA ASP A 347 -76.94 23.17 25.20
C ASP A 347 -77.44 24.59 25.58
N GLU A 348 -76.52 25.54 25.75
CA GLU A 348 -76.84 26.91 26.16
C GLU A 348 -77.28 27.78 24.98
N ARG A 349 -78.18 28.74 25.22
CA ARG A 349 -78.69 29.68 24.21
C ARG A 349 -78.45 31.13 24.61
N LEU A 350 -77.38 31.72 24.11
CA LEU A 350 -77.12 33.15 24.24
C LEU A 350 -78.07 33.93 23.33
N LYS A 351 -78.68 34.97 23.86
CA LYS A 351 -79.60 35.87 23.14
C LYS A 351 -78.97 37.24 23.12
N VAL A 352 -78.46 37.65 21.96
CA VAL A 352 -77.62 38.84 21.80
C VAL A 352 -78.35 39.85 20.92
N LYS A 353 -78.47 41.09 21.38
CA LYS A 353 -79.02 42.21 20.61
C LYS A 353 -77.91 42.97 19.88
N VAL A 354 -78.28 43.81 18.91
CA VAL A 354 -77.36 44.79 18.32
C VAL A 354 -76.78 45.69 19.44
N GLY A 355 -75.47 45.87 19.44
CA GLY A 355 -74.69 46.61 20.44
C GLY A 355 -74.29 45.80 21.68
N GLU A 356 -74.71 44.54 21.81
CA GLU A 356 -74.43 43.72 23.00
C GLU A 356 -73.18 42.85 22.80
N SER A 357 -72.32 42.79 23.83
CA SER A 357 -71.14 41.93 23.88
C SER A 357 -71.49 40.51 24.32
N PHE A 358 -70.90 39.51 23.67
CA PHE A 358 -71.07 38.09 24.03
C PHE A 358 -69.71 37.38 24.16
N LYS A 359 -69.70 36.29 24.93
CA LYS A 359 -68.54 35.43 25.16
C LYS A 359 -68.89 33.95 24.94
N ILE A 360 -68.13 33.27 24.10
CA ILE A 360 -68.26 31.84 23.77
C ILE A 360 -66.87 31.21 23.86
N GLY A 361 -66.54 30.62 25.01
CA GLY A 361 -65.16 30.15 25.28
C GLY A 361 -64.17 31.32 25.26
N GLU A 362 -63.19 31.27 24.34
CA GLU A 362 -62.22 32.36 24.09
C GLU A 362 -62.65 33.37 23.02
N LEU A 363 -63.82 33.18 22.39
CA LEU A 363 -64.38 34.14 21.45
C LEU A 363 -65.19 35.19 22.21
N GLU A 364 -64.67 36.41 22.26
CA GLU A 364 -65.38 37.60 22.74
C GLU A 364 -65.66 38.52 21.56
N GLY A 365 -66.87 39.06 21.47
CA GLY A 365 -67.26 39.94 20.36
C GLY A 365 -68.50 40.77 20.66
N VAL A 366 -68.73 41.80 19.85
CA VAL A 366 -69.88 42.71 19.95
C VAL A 366 -70.74 42.54 18.70
N MET A 367 -72.04 42.37 18.88
CA MET A 367 -72.98 42.23 17.77
C MET A 367 -73.22 43.58 17.09
N THR A 368 -72.74 43.76 15.86
CA THR A 368 -72.78 45.06 15.15
C THR A 368 -74.02 45.23 14.27
N ALA A 369 -74.56 44.16 13.69
CA ALA A 369 -75.82 44.17 12.95
C ALA A 369 -76.55 42.83 13.02
N ILE A 370 -77.87 42.84 12.91
CA ILE A 370 -78.69 41.62 12.81
C ILE A 370 -79.76 41.87 11.74
N ASP A 371 -79.62 41.18 10.61
CA ASP A 371 -80.52 41.25 9.45
C ASP A 371 -81.56 40.12 9.49
N TYR A 372 -82.32 39.94 8.41
CA TYR A 372 -83.35 38.89 8.33
C TYR A 372 -82.80 37.45 8.35
N ASN A 373 -81.58 37.22 7.87
CA ASN A 373 -80.98 35.88 7.75
C ASN A 373 -79.50 35.79 8.20
N THR A 374 -78.88 36.91 8.55
CA THR A 374 -77.48 37.00 8.98
C THR A 374 -77.34 37.80 10.27
N ALA A 375 -76.41 37.39 11.12
CA ALA A 375 -75.93 38.20 12.23
C ALA A 375 -74.47 38.58 11.95
N THR A 376 -74.13 39.83 12.21
CA THR A 376 -72.80 40.40 11.98
C THR A 376 -72.24 40.85 13.32
N PHE A 377 -71.03 40.41 13.65
CA PHE A 377 -70.37 40.73 14.92
C PHE A 377 -68.91 41.10 14.69
N GLU A 378 -68.40 42.01 15.51
CA GLU A 378 -66.98 42.32 15.60
C GLU A 378 -66.32 41.39 16.62
N SER A 379 -65.16 40.82 16.28
CA SER A 379 -64.27 40.18 17.23
C SER A 379 -62.82 40.39 16.83
N ARG A 380 -61.95 40.74 17.78
CA ARG A 380 -60.51 40.96 17.57
C ARG A 380 -60.20 41.90 16.37
N GLY A 381 -61.02 42.94 16.17
CA GLY A 381 -60.86 43.96 15.11
C GLY A 381 -61.32 43.54 13.70
N LEU A 382 -61.89 42.34 13.55
CA LEU A 382 -62.49 41.85 12.30
C LEU A 382 -64.01 41.75 12.43
N ILE A 383 -64.70 42.06 11.34
CA ILE A 383 -66.16 41.98 11.23
C ILE A 383 -66.51 40.64 10.57
N TYR A 384 -67.26 39.81 11.29
CA TYR A 384 -67.69 38.48 10.88
C TYR A 384 -69.19 38.46 10.64
N GLN A 385 -69.62 37.84 9.54
CA GLN A 385 -71.02 37.56 9.23
C GLN A 385 -71.29 36.05 9.32
N VAL A 386 -72.33 35.66 10.04
CA VAL A 386 -72.79 34.27 10.18
C VAL A 386 -74.26 34.16 9.78
N ALA A 387 -74.58 33.21 8.90
CA ALA A 387 -75.96 32.97 8.48
C ALA A 387 -76.74 32.11 9.48
N ILE A 388 -78.08 32.19 9.46
CA ILE A 388 -78.93 31.25 10.21
C ILE A 388 -78.60 29.81 9.78
N ARG A 389 -78.46 28.92 10.79
CA ARG A 389 -77.96 27.53 10.71
C ARG A 389 -76.45 27.38 10.39
N GLU A 390 -75.69 28.46 10.28
CA GLU A 390 -74.23 28.40 10.17
C GLU A 390 -73.55 28.41 11.55
N PHE A 391 -72.35 27.83 11.63
CA PHE A 391 -71.54 27.83 12.84
C PHE A 391 -70.72 29.13 12.94
N VAL A 392 -70.62 29.68 14.15
CA VAL A 392 -69.85 30.92 14.42
C VAL A 392 -68.37 30.74 14.06
N GLY A 393 -67.79 29.56 14.33
CA GLY A 393 -66.44 29.20 13.85
C GLY A 393 -66.29 28.99 12.33
N LYS A 394 -67.33 29.22 11.53
CA LYS A 394 -67.31 29.28 10.06
C LYS A 394 -67.75 30.65 9.52
N ALA A 395 -67.98 31.64 10.39
CA ALA A 395 -68.41 32.98 10.00
C ALA A 395 -67.44 33.61 8.98
N LYS A 396 -67.98 34.27 7.98
CA LYS A 396 -67.21 34.90 6.89
C LYS A 396 -66.73 36.27 7.35
N VAL A 397 -65.45 36.58 7.12
CA VAL A 397 -64.95 37.94 7.33
C VAL A 397 -65.52 38.85 6.23
N VAL A 398 -66.29 39.85 6.63
CA VAL A 398 -66.92 40.85 5.74
C VAL A 398 -66.27 42.23 5.83
N GLY A 399 -65.36 42.44 6.77
CA GLY A 399 -64.59 43.68 6.87
C GLY A 399 -63.58 43.67 8.02
N LYS A 400 -62.79 44.75 8.10
CA LYS A 400 -61.91 45.09 9.21
C LYS A 400 -62.33 46.47 9.70
N VAL A 401 -62.26 46.72 11.01
CA VAL A 401 -62.62 48.05 11.54
C VAL A 401 -61.51 49.04 11.20
N GLU A 402 -61.80 49.98 10.29
CA GLU A 402 -60.89 51.07 9.94
C GLU A 402 -60.93 52.16 11.02
N GLN A 403 -59.78 52.45 11.61
CA GLN A 403 -59.58 53.67 12.40
C GLN A 403 -59.28 54.84 11.44
N PRO A 404 -59.74 56.07 11.74
CA PRO A 404 -59.68 57.17 10.79
C PRO A 404 -58.24 57.60 10.49
N VAL A 405 -57.89 57.62 9.20
CA VAL A 405 -56.64 58.20 8.69
C VAL A 405 -56.83 59.70 8.48
N SER A 406 -56.00 60.52 9.12
CA SER A 406 -55.90 61.96 8.86
C SER A 406 -55.19 62.24 7.53
N THR A 407 -55.78 63.11 6.72
CA THR A 407 -55.34 63.51 5.38
C THR A 407 -54.21 64.53 5.35
N GLU A 408 -53.28 64.38 4.40
CA GLU A 408 -52.67 65.42 3.55
C GLU A 408 -52.02 64.64 2.37
N THR A 409 -52.39 64.76 1.09
CA THR A 409 -52.50 65.96 0.21
C THR A 409 -51.10 66.56 -0.03
N ASP A 410 -50.53 66.64 -1.24
CA ASP A 410 -51.12 66.67 -2.59
C ASP A 410 -50.18 66.15 -3.72
N ALA A 411 -50.73 66.03 -4.93
CA ALA A 411 -50.12 66.00 -6.30
C ALA A 411 -48.59 65.77 -6.49
N ASN A 412 -48.12 64.97 -7.47
CA ASN A 412 -48.49 65.07 -8.89
C ASN A 412 -48.08 63.82 -9.71
N GLU A 413 -48.66 63.67 -10.91
CA GLU A 413 -48.49 62.55 -11.86
C GLU A 413 -47.14 62.56 -12.61
N GLY A 414 -46.68 61.40 -13.10
CA GLY A 414 -45.46 61.37 -13.95
C GLY A 414 -44.81 60.03 -14.31
N SER A 415 -45.58 59.05 -14.80
CA SER A 415 -45.18 57.96 -15.73
C SER A 415 -43.68 57.60 -15.95
N GLY A 416 -43.29 56.34 -15.75
CA GLY A 416 -42.11 55.77 -16.45
C GLY A 416 -41.34 54.62 -15.80
N ALA A 417 -41.71 53.38 -16.15
CA ALA A 417 -40.87 52.19 -16.39
C ALA A 417 -39.58 51.87 -15.56
N GLU A 418 -39.53 50.59 -15.16
CA GLU A 418 -38.37 49.68 -15.14
C GLU A 418 -37.28 49.75 -14.04
N ALA A 419 -37.32 48.70 -13.21
CA ALA A 419 -36.23 47.74 -12.95
C ALA A 419 -35.00 48.12 -12.09
N THR A 420 -35.02 47.56 -10.88
CA THR A 420 -33.89 46.94 -10.14
C THR A 420 -32.62 47.77 -9.91
N THR A 421 -32.50 48.23 -8.67
CA THR A 421 -31.24 48.53 -7.98
C THR A 421 -30.40 47.27 -7.73
N ASP A 422 -29.07 47.36 -7.90
CA ASP A 422 -28.17 47.21 -6.74
C ASP A 422 -26.84 47.99 -6.95
N ALA A 423 -26.22 48.42 -5.85
CA ALA A 423 -24.99 49.21 -5.81
C ALA A 423 -23.80 48.31 -5.38
N ALA A 424 -22.60 48.41 -5.97
CA ALA A 424 -21.53 49.37 -5.60
C ALA A 424 -21.20 49.37 -4.08
N ALA A 425 -19.95 49.32 -3.60
CA ALA A 425 -18.62 49.29 -4.24
C ALA A 425 -17.60 48.76 -3.20
N GLU A 426 -16.50 48.10 -3.58
CA GLU A 426 -15.12 48.65 -3.73
C GLU A 426 -14.11 48.03 -2.75
N GLN A 427 -12.83 48.16 -3.12
CA GLN A 427 -11.61 47.55 -2.59
C GLN A 427 -10.95 48.53 -1.55
N PRO A 428 -9.67 48.42 -1.08
CA PRO A 428 -8.57 47.53 -1.48
C PRO A 428 -7.61 46.97 -0.38
N LEU A 429 -6.66 46.16 -0.85
CA LEU A 429 -5.49 45.64 -0.13
C LEU A 429 -4.19 46.31 -0.62
N LEU A 430 -3.27 46.62 0.29
CA LEU A 430 -1.85 46.95 0.08
C LEU A 430 -1.07 46.67 1.38
N PRO A 431 0.27 46.53 1.40
CA PRO A 431 1.20 46.00 0.37
C PRO A 431 2.20 44.94 0.95
N PRO A 432 3.12 44.38 0.13
CA PRO A 432 4.19 43.47 0.59
C PRO A 432 5.59 44.13 0.66
N LEU A 433 6.47 43.58 1.52
CA LEU A 433 7.92 43.85 1.67
C LEU A 433 8.55 42.61 2.35
N GLU A 434 9.82 42.21 2.18
CA GLU A 434 10.80 42.46 1.11
C GLU A 434 11.90 41.36 1.20
N GLU A 435 12.81 41.33 0.22
CA GLU A 435 13.90 40.38 0.01
C GLU A 435 15.16 40.71 0.84
N LEU A 436 15.95 39.71 1.27
CA LEU A 436 17.33 39.92 1.75
C LEU A 436 18.25 38.73 1.41
N ALA A 437 19.53 39.03 1.20
CA ALA A 437 20.42 38.30 0.29
C ALA A 437 21.48 37.38 0.95
N ALA A 438 22.35 36.82 0.11
CA ALA A 438 23.40 35.84 0.42
C ALA A 438 24.77 36.44 0.80
N ASP A 439 25.64 35.61 1.40
CA ASP A 439 27.12 35.65 1.38
C ASP A 439 27.69 34.42 2.14
N ASP A 440 29.01 34.15 2.23
CA ASP A 440 29.90 33.57 1.20
C ASP A 440 31.12 32.86 1.87
N SER A 441 31.73 31.90 1.16
CA SER A 441 33.15 31.45 1.23
C SER A 441 33.75 30.68 2.43
N ALA A 442 34.65 29.74 2.06
CA ALA A 442 35.88 29.24 2.72
C ALA A 442 35.87 28.70 4.19
N GLY A 443 36.69 27.71 4.58
CA GLY A 443 37.65 26.86 3.87
C GLY A 443 39.03 26.79 4.55
N GLU A 444 39.40 25.64 5.16
CA GLU A 444 40.81 25.38 5.56
C GLU A 444 41.19 23.89 5.58
N THR A 445 42.47 23.61 5.38
CA THR A 445 43.15 22.32 5.11
C THR A 445 43.92 21.73 6.30
N THR A 446 44.18 20.41 6.27
CA THR A 446 45.44 19.66 6.60
C THR A 446 45.12 18.23 7.08
N ALA A 447 46.00 17.21 7.12
CA ALA A 447 47.09 16.73 6.24
C ALA A 447 47.68 15.40 6.81
N ALA A 448 48.32 14.56 5.97
CA ALA A 448 48.93 13.23 6.28
C ALA A 448 47.93 12.11 6.73
N GLY A 449 48.09 10.79 6.50
CA GLY A 449 49.08 9.92 5.82
C GLY A 449 48.72 8.43 6.11
N GLU A 450 49.21 7.37 5.44
CA GLU A 450 50.09 7.21 4.28
C GLU A 450 49.99 5.77 3.66
N THR A 451 50.19 5.65 2.34
CA THR A 451 50.66 4.46 1.55
C THR A 451 49.88 3.11 1.44
N ASN A 452 49.92 2.62 0.19
CA ASN A 452 49.85 1.23 -0.33
C ASN A 452 48.51 0.79 -0.96
N ALA A 453 48.32 0.72 -2.29
CA ALA A 453 49.11 0.11 -3.38
C ALA A 453 48.91 -1.42 -3.54
N ALA A 454 47.96 -1.81 -4.40
CA ALA A 454 48.08 -2.88 -5.40
C ALA A 454 46.79 -2.96 -6.23
N GLY A 455 46.85 -2.60 -7.52
CA GLY A 455 45.76 -2.87 -8.46
C GLY A 455 45.82 -4.30 -9.00
N HIS A 456 44.67 -4.87 -9.33
CA HIS A 456 44.58 -6.08 -10.15
C HIS A 456 43.54 -5.86 -11.25
N GLN A 457 44.02 -5.74 -12.49
CA GLN A 457 43.20 -5.87 -13.69
C GLN A 457 43.32 -7.33 -14.19
N PRO A 458 42.23 -7.96 -14.66
CA PRO A 458 42.32 -9.26 -15.33
C PRO A 458 42.93 -9.10 -16.74
N PRO A 459 43.61 -10.14 -17.26
CA PRO A 459 44.21 -10.09 -18.60
C PRO A 459 43.15 -10.20 -19.71
N VAL A 460 43.46 -9.55 -20.83
CA VAL A 460 42.70 -9.60 -22.09
C VAL A 460 43.18 -10.81 -22.90
N GLU A 461 42.27 -11.68 -23.33
CA GLU A 461 42.55 -12.68 -24.36
C GLU A 461 42.31 -12.12 -25.76
N THR A 462 43.34 -12.18 -26.60
CA THR A 462 43.23 -12.04 -28.06
C THR A 462 43.16 -13.42 -28.71
N PRO A 463 42.24 -13.69 -29.65
CA PRO A 463 42.17 -14.98 -30.33
C PRO A 463 43.23 -15.08 -31.44
N GLU A 464 44.01 -16.17 -31.45
CA GLU A 464 44.80 -16.54 -32.63
C GLU A 464 43.87 -17.08 -33.73
N VAL A 465 43.91 -16.41 -34.88
CA VAL A 465 43.28 -16.90 -36.11
C VAL A 465 44.30 -17.75 -36.85
N SER A 466 44.06 -19.07 -36.89
CA SER A 466 44.75 -19.98 -37.81
C SER A 466 43.76 -20.43 -38.88
N GLY A 467 43.97 -19.98 -40.12
CA GLY A 467 43.13 -20.33 -41.24
C GLY A 467 43.76 -21.44 -42.08
N GLU A 468 42.97 -22.43 -42.46
CA GLU A 468 43.36 -23.42 -43.46
C GLU A 468 42.27 -23.51 -44.55
N ALA A 469 42.71 -23.48 -45.82
CA ALA A 469 41.86 -23.37 -47.00
C ALA A 469 41.55 -24.76 -47.60
N PRO A 470 40.48 -24.91 -48.42
CA PRO A 470 39.92 -26.23 -48.72
C PRO A 470 40.47 -26.90 -49.99
N ALA A 471 40.64 -28.22 -49.90
CA ALA A 471 40.65 -29.20 -50.99
C ALA A 471 40.23 -30.55 -50.37
N ASP A 472 39.58 -31.51 -51.04
CA ASP A 472 39.15 -31.61 -52.45
C ASP A 472 37.85 -32.46 -52.52
N LYS A 473 37.15 -32.46 -53.66
CA LYS A 473 36.12 -33.48 -53.95
C LYS A 473 36.80 -34.82 -54.30
N PRO A 474 36.13 -35.98 -54.16
CA PRO A 474 35.42 -36.50 -55.34
C PRO A 474 34.19 -37.42 -55.08
N THR A 475 33.47 -37.66 -56.19
CA THR A 475 32.62 -38.83 -56.51
C THR A 475 31.29 -39.06 -55.76
N GLU A 476 30.21 -38.64 -56.42
CA GLU A 476 28.92 -39.39 -56.42
C GLU A 476 29.12 -40.77 -57.05
N GLU A 477 28.65 -41.84 -56.40
CA GLU A 477 28.41 -43.13 -57.07
C GLU A 477 26.99 -43.62 -56.80
N LYS A 478 26.27 -43.95 -57.88
CA LYS A 478 24.92 -44.53 -57.85
C LYS A 478 24.98 -46.04 -58.10
N ALA A 479 24.53 -46.82 -57.13
CA ALA A 479 23.88 -48.13 -57.33
C ALA A 479 22.94 -48.35 -56.12
N ALA A 480 21.63 -48.50 -56.27
CA ALA A 480 20.90 -49.58 -56.95
C ALA A 480 21.09 -50.93 -56.25
N GLY A 481 20.15 -51.25 -55.35
CA GLY A 481 20.08 -52.46 -54.51
C GLY A 481 18.88 -52.36 -53.59
#